data_AF-A0A7J7LVC4-F1
#
_entry.id   AF-A0A7J7LVC4-F1
#
_cell.length_a   1.000
_cell.length_b   1.000
_cell.length_c   1.000
_cell.angle_alpha   90.00
_cell.angle_beta   90.00
_cell.angle_gamma   90.00
#
_symmetry.space_group_name_H-M   'P 1'
#
loop_
_entity.id
_entity.type
_entity.pdbx_description
1 polymer ?
#
loop_
_entity_poly.entity_id
_entity_poly.type
_entity_poly.pdbx_seq_one_letter_code
_entity_poly.pdbx_strand_id
1 'polypeptide(L)'
;HDWGFILLGLGAAWNVANISKGSSVVIFDFGTVGLSVTQGGRLRGTARIIGVDTNAEKYDKAKKFGVTEFVNPKDHDKPVQEGWGVVVLVNVPNKDDAFKTHPINLFNKRTLKGIFFGNYKSRSGIPAVVEKYMKGELELEKVFMESRDQQGVRTHA
;
A
#
# COMPACT_ATOMS: atom_id res chain seq x y z
N HIS A 1 15.12 11.06 0.31
CA HIS A 1 13.83 11.47 0.91
C HIS A 1 12.78 10.34 0.87
N ASP A 2 12.84 9.39 -0.05
CA ASP A 2 11.76 8.40 -0.26
C ASP A 2 11.72 7.21 0.72
N TRP A 3 12.79 6.97 1.47
CA TRP A 3 12.86 5.89 2.47
C TRP A 3 11.76 5.96 3.53
N GLY A 4 11.34 7.16 3.94
CA GLY A 4 10.26 7.35 4.90
C GLY A 4 8.91 6.82 4.40
N PHE A 5 8.61 7.04 3.11
CA PHE A 5 7.39 6.56 2.47
C PHE A 5 7.39 5.04 2.29
N ILE A 6 8.57 4.46 2.03
CA ILE A 6 8.70 3.01 1.92
C ILE A 6 8.46 2.34 3.26
N LEU A 7 9.07 2.86 4.33
CA LEU A 7 8.80 2.39 5.69
C LEU A 7 7.31 2.52 6.04
N LEU A 8 6.69 3.65 5.72
CA LEU A 8 5.26 3.89 5.96
C LEU A 8 4.38 2.81 5.30
N GLY A 9 4.63 2.48 4.03
CA GLY A 9 3.87 1.43 3.32
C GLY A 9 4.08 0.03 3.92
N LEU A 10 5.32 -0.35 4.23
CA LEU A 10 5.61 -1.62 4.92
C LEU A 10 4.93 -1.68 6.30
N GLY A 11 4.93 -0.57 7.03
CA GLY A 11 4.30 -0.46 8.34
C GLY A 11 2.78 -0.54 8.27
N ALA A 12 2.18 0.02 7.23
CA ALA A 12 0.74 -0.13 6.98
C ALA A 12 0.37 -1.60 6.77
N ALA A 13 1.15 -2.35 5.99
CA ALA A 13 0.95 -3.78 5.77
C ALA A 13 1.14 -4.62 7.04
N TRP A 14 2.23 -4.39 7.77
CA TRP A 14 2.66 -5.28 8.86
C TRP A 14 2.13 -4.91 10.23
N ASN A 15 2.06 -3.62 10.55
CA ASN A 15 1.78 -3.16 11.91
C ASN A 15 0.30 -2.76 12.09
N VAL A 16 -0.33 -2.22 11.04
CA VAL A 16 -1.69 -1.65 11.14
C VAL A 16 -2.75 -2.57 10.54
N ALA A 17 -2.59 -2.93 9.26
CA ALA A 17 -3.44 -3.93 8.61
C ALA A 17 -3.20 -5.32 9.21
N ASN A 18 -1.97 -5.60 9.64
CA ASN A 18 -1.53 -6.90 10.14
C ASN A 18 -1.93 -8.02 9.18
N ILE A 19 -1.50 -7.86 7.91
CA ILE A 19 -1.84 -8.81 6.85
C ILE A 19 -1.37 -10.21 7.25
N SER A 20 -2.29 -11.16 7.16
CA SER A 20 -2.03 -12.59 7.40
C SER A 20 -1.91 -13.34 6.08
N LYS A 21 -1.20 -14.48 6.11
CA LYS A 21 -1.09 -15.39 4.96
C LYS A 21 -2.48 -15.80 4.49
N GLY A 22 -2.72 -15.76 3.18
CA GLY A 22 -4.01 -16.07 2.57
C GLY A 22 -4.99 -14.90 2.53
N SER A 23 -4.64 -13.73 3.08
CA SER A 23 -5.50 -12.54 3.01
C SER A 23 -5.73 -12.09 1.56
N SER A 24 -6.84 -11.38 1.33
CA SER A 24 -7.05 -10.57 0.13
C SER A 24 -6.91 -9.10 0.52
N VAL A 25 -6.20 -8.32 -0.29
CA VAL A 25 -5.98 -6.88 -0.02
C VAL A 25 -6.33 -6.05 -1.24
N VAL A 26 -6.85 -4.86 -0.97
CA VAL A 26 -7.09 -3.83 -1.99
C VAL A 26 -6.15 -2.66 -1.70
N ILE A 27 -5.40 -2.23 -2.71
CA ILE A 27 -4.42 -1.14 -2.59
C ILE A 27 -4.81 -0.06 -3.58
N PHE A 28 -5.01 1.15 -3.07
CA PHE A 28 -5.32 2.34 -3.86
C PHE A 28 -4.04 3.14 -4.07
N ASP A 29 -3.79 3.55 -5.32
CA ASP A 29 -2.60 4.26 -5.80
C ASP A 29 -1.30 3.45 -5.72
N PHE A 30 -0.60 3.32 -6.85
CA PHE A 30 0.68 2.59 -6.96
C PHE A 30 1.92 3.49 -7.03
N GLY A 31 1.91 4.63 -6.33
CA GLY A 31 3.12 5.39 -6.02
C GLY A 31 4.05 4.66 -5.03
N THR A 32 5.08 5.37 -4.50
CA THR A 32 6.08 4.80 -3.56
C THR A 32 5.43 4.05 -2.40
N VAL A 33 4.41 4.63 -1.76
CA VAL A 33 3.72 4.02 -0.62
C VAL A 33 2.95 2.76 -1.03
N GLY A 34 2.14 2.82 -2.09
CA GLY A 34 1.33 1.69 -2.53
C GLY A 34 2.14 0.48 -2.99
N LEU A 35 3.25 0.71 -3.70
CA LEU A 35 4.20 -0.35 -4.07
C LEU A 35 4.85 -0.97 -2.82
N SER A 36 5.13 -0.17 -1.80
CA SER A 36 5.68 -0.66 -0.52
C SER A 36 4.66 -1.48 0.27
N VAL A 37 3.37 -1.08 0.28
CA VAL A 37 2.28 -1.88 0.87
C VAL A 37 2.15 -3.22 0.12
N THR A 38 2.22 -3.19 -1.21
CA THR A 38 2.13 -4.38 -2.06
C THR A 38 3.23 -5.37 -1.71
N GLN A 39 4.48 -4.91 -1.63
CA GLN A 39 5.61 -5.72 -1.22
C GLN A 39 5.43 -6.28 0.20
N GLY A 40 5.02 -5.43 1.15
CA GLY A 40 4.76 -5.85 2.52
C GLY A 40 3.69 -6.95 2.62
N GLY A 41 2.61 -6.83 1.83
CA GLY A 41 1.55 -7.84 1.73
C GLY A 41 2.04 -9.14 1.08
N ARG A 42 2.80 -9.06 -0.01
CA ARG A 42 3.39 -10.24 -0.67
C ARG A 42 4.30 -11.01 0.29
N LEU A 43 5.15 -10.33 1.05
CA LEU A 43 6.04 -10.96 2.04
C LEU A 43 5.28 -11.60 3.21
N ARG A 44 4.04 -11.17 3.48
CA ARG A 44 3.13 -11.82 4.44
C ARG A 44 2.36 -12.99 3.85
N GLY A 45 2.51 -13.27 2.55
CA GLY A 45 1.85 -14.39 1.87
C GLY A 45 0.39 -14.11 1.52
N THR A 46 0.06 -12.88 1.15
CA THR A 46 -1.28 -12.51 0.64
C THR A 46 -1.66 -13.40 -0.56
N ALA A 47 -2.88 -13.92 -0.60
CA ALA A 47 -3.35 -14.77 -1.71
C ALA A 47 -3.79 -13.95 -2.92
N ARG A 48 -4.32 -12.75 -2.70
CA ARG A 48 -4.91 -11.90 -3.73
C ARG A 48 -4.63 -10.43 -3.45
N ILE A 49 -4.11 -9.71 -4.44
CA ILE A 49 -3.84 -8.27 -4.34
C ILE A 49 -4.57 -7.58 -5.49
N ILE A 50 -5.60 -6.80 -5.14
CA ILE A 50 -6.38 -6.00 -6.08
C ILE A 50 -5.84 -4.58 -6.05
N GLY A 51 -5.34 -4.13 -7.18
CA GLY A 51 -4.87 -2.77 -7.38
C GLY A 51 -5.96 -1.85 -7.87
N VAL A 52 -5.97 -0.62 -7.36
CA VAL A 52 -6.89 0.42 -7.81
C VAL A 52 -6.10 1.68 -8.12
N ASP A 53 -6.01 2.06 -9.39
CA ASP A 53 -5.36 3.30 -9.81
C ASP A 53 -6.05 3.84 -11.06
N THR A 54 -6.07 5.17 -11.21
CA THR A 54 -6.68 5.83 -12.36
C THR A 54 -5.76 5.90 -13.58
N ASN A 55 -4.46 5.64 -13.38
CA ASN A 55 -3.49 5.50 -14.45
C ASN A 55 -3.23 4.01 -14.72
N ALA A 56 -3.76 3.53 -15.86
CA ALA A 56 -3.60 2.15 -16.29
C ALA A 56 -2.13 1.75 -16.55
N GLU A 57 -1.25 2.68 -16.90
CA GLU A 57 0.17 2.41 -17.16
C GLU A 57 0.91 1.94 -15.90
N LYS A 58 0.40 2.28 -14.71
CA LYS A 58 0.98 1.81 -13.45
C LYS A 58 0.71 0.32 -13.20
N TYR A 59 -0.23 -0.31 -13.92
CA TYR A 59 -0.57 -1.72 -13.69
C TYR A 59 0.59 -2.66 -13.97
N ASP A 60 1.29 -2.49 -15.08
CA ASP A 60 2.41 -3.38 -15.44
C ASP A 60 3.54 -3.31 -14.41
N LYS A 61 3.75 -2.13 -13.81
CA LYS A 61 4.69 -1.97 -12.69
C LYS A 61 4.17 -2.70 -11.46
N ALA A 62 2.91 -2.50 -11.10
CA ALA A 62 2.28 -3.12 -9.94
C ALA A 62 2.31 -4.67 -10.01
N LYS A 63 2.13 -5.26 -11.20
CA LYS A 63 2.28 -6.71 -11.43
C LYS A 63 3.65 -7.23 -11.02
N LYS A 64 4.73 -6.47 -11.27
CA LYS A 64 6.11 -6.85 -10.87
C LYS A 64 6.29 -6.98 -9.36
N PHE A 65 5.36 -6.43 -8.56
CA PHE A 65 5.37 -6.52 -7.10
C PHE A 65 4.35 -7.53 -6.54
N GLY A 66 3.59 -8.20 -7.41
CA GLY A 66 2.65 -9.27 -7.03
C GLY A 66 1.18 -8.86 -7.04
N VAL A 67 0.82 -7.73 -7.65
CA VAL A 67 -0.59 -7.40 -7.90
C VAL A 67 -1.21 -8.40 -8.86
N THR A 68 -2.30 -9.03 -8.43
CA THR A 68 -2.97 -10.10 -9.20
C THR A 68 -4.09 -9.54 -10.08
N GLU A 69 -4.73 -8.45 -9.66
CA GLU A 69 -5.85 -7.83 -10.35
C GLU A 69 -5.72 -6.31 -10.31
N PHE A 70 -6.32 -5.63 -11.28
CA PHE A 70 -6.31 -4.18 -11.33
C PHE A 70 -7.65 -3.64 -11.81
N VAL A 71 -8.07 -2.57 -11.16
CA VAL A 71 -9.32 -1.87 -11.39
C VAL A 71 -8.98 -0.42 -11.63
N ASN A 72 -9.37 0.11 -12.79
CA ASN A 72 -9.36 1.54 -13.02
C ASN A 72 -10.75 2.09 -12.68
N PRO A 73 -10.88 2.96 -11.65
CA PRO A 73 -12.18 3.52 -11.29
C PRO A 73 -12.88 4.28 -12.42
N LYS A 74 -12.14 4.74 -13.44
CA LYS A 74 -12.72 5.42 -14.60
C LYS A 74 -13.49 4.49 -15.54
N ASP A 75 -13.25 3.18 -15.45
CA ASP A 75 -13.86 2.18 -16.32
C ASP A 75 -15.15 1.59 -15.70
N HIS A 76 -15.60 2.11 -14.55
CA HIS A 76 -16.73 1.59 -13.80
C HIS A 76 -17.61 2.70 -13.20
N ASP A 77 -18.93 2.55 -13.31
CA ASP A 77 -19.89 3.52 -12.75
C ASP A 77 -20.14 3.33 -11.24
N LYS A 78 -19.73 2.18 -10.68
CA LYS A 78 -19.93 1.84 -9.26
C LYS A 78 -18.62 1.93 -8.47
N PRO A 79 -18.65 2.45 -7.24
CA PRO A 79 -17.46 2.56 -6.41
C PRO A 79 -16.94 1.18 -5.93
N VAL A 80 -15.63 1.02 -5.87
CA VAL A 80 -14.91 -0.23 -5.48
C VAL A 80 -15.07 -0.59 -3.99
N GLN A 81 -15.89 0.14 -3.23
CA GLN A 81 -15.93 0.10 -1.76
C GLN A 81 -16.85 -1.00 -1.17
N GLU A 82 -17.43 -1.86 -2.00
CA GLU A 82 -18.31 -2.96 -1.57
C GLU A 82 -17.50 -4.22 -1.18
N GLY A 83 -16.93 -4.25 0.04
CA GLY A 83 -16.20 -5.42 0.53
C GLY A 83 -16.07 -5.50 2.06
N TRP A 84 -15.80 -6.70 2.59
CA TRP A 84 -15.53 -6.95 4.01
C TRP A 84 -14.04 -6.77 4.32
N GLY A 85 -13.64 -6.05 5.37
CA GLY A 85 -12.23 -5.97 5.75
C GLY A 85 -11.78 -4.74 6.55
N VAL A 86 -10.46 -4.63 6.72
CA VAL A 86 -9.76 -3.51 7.36
C VAL A 86 -9.31 -2.52 6.29
N VAL A 87 -9.68 -1.25 6.43
CA VAL A 87 -9.19 -0.14 5.61
C VAL A 87 -8.12 0.60 6.41
N VAL A 88 -6.97 0.82 5.79
CA VAL A 88 -5.88 1.61 6.37
C VAL A 88 -5.69 2.89 5.56
N LEU A 89 -5.93 4.04 6.20
CA LEU A 89 -5.64 5.36 5.62
C LEU A 89 -4.18 5.70 5.88
N VAL A 90 -3.39 5.74 4.81
CA VAL A 90 -1.93 5.93 4.87
C VAL A 90 -1.50 7.38 4.60
N ASN A 91 -2.31 8.13 3.87
CA ASN A 91 -2.03 9.53 3.53
C ASN A 91 -2.62 10.52 4.55
N VAL A 92 -2.05 11.72 4.56
CA VAL A 92 -2.55 12.84 5.35
C VAL A 92 -3.64 13.55 4.53
N PRO A 93 -4.90 13.55 4.97
CA PRO A 93 -5.95 14.33 4.31
C PRO A 93 -5.64 15.83 4.43
N ASN A 94 -6.06 16.62 3.44
CA ASN A 94 -6.04 18.07 3.54
C ASN A 94 -7.03 18.53 4.63
N LYS A 95 -6.88 19.77 5.11
CA LYS A 95 -7.74 20.31 6.19
C LYS A 95 -9.24 20.21 5.88
N ASP A 96 -9.60 20.31 4.61
CA ASP A 96 -10.99 20.34 4.15
C ASP A 96 -11.48 18.97 3.64
N ASP A 97 -10.60 17.96 3.59
CA ASP A 97 -10.96 16.62 3.15
C ASP A 97 -11.81 15.93 4.23
N ALA A 98 -12.99 15.44 3.84
CA ALA A 98 -13.87 14.70 4.72
C ALA A 98 -14.05 13.26 4.22
N PHE A 99 -13.69 12.28 5.05
CA PHE A 99 -14.05 10.89 4.80
C PHE A 99 -15.53 10.67 5.15
N LYS A 100 -16.34 10.33 4.16
CA LYS A 100 -17.78 10.05 4.32
C LYS A 100 -18.04 8.57 4.08
N THR A 101 -18.73 7.91 5.01
CA THR A 101 -19.20 6.53 4.87
C THR A 101 -20.53 6.37 5.60
N HIS A 102 -21.37 5.45 5.13
CA HIS A 102 -22.60 5.12 5.85
C HIS A 102 -22.27 4.37 7.15
N PRO A 103 -22.83 4.74 8.32
CA PRO A 103 -22.51 4.09 9.61
C PRO A 103 -22.65 2.58 9.60
N ILE A 104 -23.62 2.04 8.84
CA ILE A 104 -23.83 0.58 8.69
C ILE A 104 -22.57 -0.16 8.21
N ASN A 105 -21.70 0.53 7.45
CA ASN A 105 -20.46 -0.05 6.95
C ASN A 105 -19.52 -0.42 8.10
N LEU A 106 -19.52 0.33 9.21
CA LEU A 106 -18.71 0.02 10.40
C LEU A 106 -19.33 -1.09 11.25
N PHE A 107 -20.66 -1.14 11.36
CA PHE A 107 -21.35 -2.21 12.07
C PHE A 107 -21.23 -3.57 11.37
N ASN A 108 -21.02 -3.59 10.05
CA ASN A 108 -20.76 -4.80 9.26
C ASN A 108 -19.30 -5.30 9.37
N LYS A 109 -18.73 -5.24 10.58
CA LYS A 109 -17.37 -5.73 10.91
C LYS A 109 -16.23 -5.13 10.09
N ARG A 110 -16.43 -3.97 9.45
CA ARG A 110 -15.34 -3.24 8.80
C ARG A 110 -14.60 -2.40 9.85
N THR A 111 -13.28 -2.30 9.70
CA THR A 111 -12.46 -1.48 10.61
C THR A 111 -11.73 -0.41 9.80
N LEU A 112 -11.83 0.84 10.23
CA LEU A 112 -11.05 1.95 9.70
C LEU A 112 -9.88 2.24 10.64
N LYS A 113 -8.65 2.21 10.13
CA LYS A 113 -7.44 2.54 10.89
C LYS A 113 -6.67 3.64 10.18
N GLY A 114 -6.12 4.60 10.93
CA GLY A 114 -5.11 5.53 10.43
C GLY A 114 -3.71 5.04 10.77
N ILE A 115 -2.71 5.57 10.05
CA ILE A 115 -1.29 5.33 10.36
C ILE A 115 -0.50 6.63 10.32
N PHE A 116 0.43 6.77 11.27
CA PHE A 116 1.43 7.83 11.29
C PHE A 116 2.82 7.19 11.41
N PHE A 117 3.76 7.55 10.53
CA PHE A 117 5.14 7.01 10.54
C PHE A 117 5.25 5.46 10.60
N GLY A 118 4.35 4.73 9.93
CA GLY A 118 4.41 3.27 9.86
C GLY A 118 4.06 2.54 11.16
N ASN A 119 3.68 3.25 12.24
CA ASN A 119 3.48 2.71 13.59
C ASN A 119 4.66 1.83 14.09
N TYR A 120 5.89 2.12 13.66
CA TYR A 120 7.06 1.39 14.16
C TYR A 120 7.39 1.82 15.59
N LYS A 121 7.79 0.86 16.42
CA LYS A 121 8.57 1.15 17.63
C LYS A 121 9.98 1.57 17.18
N SER A 122 10.32 2.86 17.23
CA SER A 122 11.51 3.41 16.56
C SER A 122 12.83 2.69 16.90
N ARG A 123 13.00 2.19 18.13
CA ARG A 123 14.22 1.52 18.58
C ARG A 123 14.36 0.05 18.16
N SER A 124 13.28 -0.62 17.77
CA SER A 124 13.31 -2.06 17.45
C SER A 124 12.70 -2.39 16.09
N GLY A 125 11.67 -1.66 15.67
CA GLY A 125 11.00 -1.86 14.39
C GLY A 125 11.88 -1.48 13.19
N ILE A 126 12.52 -0.30 13.23
CA ILE A 126 13.34 0.19 12.11
C ILE A 126 14.59 -0.70 11.90
N PRO A 127 15.36 -1.09 12.93
CA PRO A 127 16.47 -2.01 12.76
C PRO A 127 16.08 -3.34 12.11
N ALA A 128 14.93 -3.91 12.48
CA ALA A 128 14.45 -5.15 11.87
C ALA A 128 14.14 -5.01 10.38
N VAL A 129 13.60 -3.86 9.95
CA VAL A 129 13.37 -3.58 8.53
C VAL A 129 14.70 -3.46 7.78
N VAL A 130 15.67 -2.76 8.38
CA VAL A 130 17.01 -2.60 7.80
C VAL A 130 17.69 -3.96 7.66
N GLU A 131 17.60 -4.82 8.67
CA GLU A 131 18.18 -6.17 8.61
C GLU A 131 17.58 -6.99 7.45
N LYS A 132 16.27 -6.94 7.26
CA LYS A 132 15.59 -7.60 6.12
C LYS A 132 16.05 -7.06 4.77
N TYR A 133 16.28 -5.75 4.68
CA TYR A 133 16.86 -5.15 3.49
C TYR A 133 18.28 -5.66 3.24
N MET A 134 19.15 -5.65 4.25
CA MET A 134 20.53 -6.13 4.14
C MET A 134 20.60 -7.63 3.78
N LYS A 135 19.59 -8.42 4.16
CA LYS A 135 19.44 -9.83 3.76
C LYS A 135 18.91 -10.02 2.33
N GLY A 136 18.54 -8.95 1.64
CA GLY A 136 17.94 -9.02 0.30
C GLY A 136 16.46 -9.44 0.29
N GLU A 137 15.80 -9.48 1.45
CA GLU A 137 14.38 -9.84 1.54
C GLU A 137 13.46 -8.70 1.07
N LEU A 138 13.97 -7.47 1.03
CA LEU A 138 13.24 -6.28 0.61
C LEU A 138 13.82 -5.69 -0.67
N GLU A 139 13.03 -5.67 -1.74
CA GLU A 139 13.34 -5.06 -3.04
C GLU A 139 13.19 -3.51 -3.00
N LEU A 140 13.80 -2.83 -2.03
CA LEU A 140 13.59 -1.39 -1.79
C LEU A 140 14.06 -0.51 -2.97
N GLU A 141 15.20 -0.88 -3.57
CA GLU A 141 15.71 -0.19 -4.77
C GLU A 141 14.72 -0.28 -5.94
N LYS A 142 14.11 -1.45 -6.12
CA LYS A 142 13.10 -1.66 -7.17
C LYS A 142 11.86 -0.79 -6.93
N VAL A 143 11.38 -0.70 -5.69
CA VAL A 143 10.27 0.20 -5.31
C VAL A 143 10.63 1.66 -5.65
N PHE A 144 11.85 2.07 -5.29
CA PHE A 144 12.33 3.43 -5.52
C PHE A 144 12.45 3.79 -7.01
N MET A 145 13.02 2.90 -7.82
CA MET A 145 13.18 3.13 -9.26
C MET A 145 11.83 3.22 -9.96
N GLU A 146 10.92 2.29 -9.66
CA GLU A 146 9.59 2.23 -10.28
C GLU A 146 8.72 3.43 -9.87
N SER A 147 8.85 3.93 -8.63
CA SER A 147 8.10 5.11 -8.19
C SER A 147 8.62 6.43 -8.78
N ARG A 148 9.93 6.55 -9.04
CA ARG A 148 10.51 7.73 -9.71
C ARG A 148 10.15 7.80 -11.18
N ASP A 149 10.14 6.67 -11.87
CA ASP A 149 9.70 6.59 -13.27
C ASP A 149 8.24 7.05 -13.42
N GLN A 150 7.38 6.80 -12.43
CA GLN A 150 6.00 7.30 -12.42
C GLN A 150 5.88 8.82 -12.22
N GLN A 151 6.87 9.47 -11.61
CA GLN A 151 6.89 10.92 -11.41
C GLN A 151 7.52 11.66 -12.61
N GLY A 152 7.89 10.95 -13.68
CA GLY A 152 8.57 11.54 -14.85
C GLY A 152 10.02 11.94 -14.57
N VAL A 153 10.58 11.57 -13.42
CA VAL A 153 11.98 11.83 -13.08
C VAL A 153 12.83 10.72 -13.67
N ARG A 154 13.18 10.86 -14.96
CA ARG A 154 14.13 9.96 -15.64
C ARG A 154 15.44 9.92 -14.85
N THR A 155 15.79 8.75 -14.31
CA THR A 155 17.12 8.51 -13.75
C THR A 155 18.11 8.42 -14.91
N HIS A 156 18.93 9.46 -15.11
CA HIS A 156 20.14 9.33 -15.90
C HIS A 156 21.10 8.41 -15.12
N ALA A 157 21.53 7.36 -15.81
CA ALA A 157 22.56 6.41 -15.38
C ALA A 157 23.90 7.10 -15.14
#